data_AF-B2FU36-F1
#
_entry.id   AF-B2FU36-F1
#
_cell.length_a   1.000
_cell.length_b   1.000
_cell.length_c   1.000
_cell.angle_alpha   90.00
_cell.angle_beta   90.00
_cell.angle_gamma   90.00
#
_symmetry.space_group_name_H-M   'P 1'
#
loop_
_entity.id
_entity.type
_entity.pdbx_description
1 polymer ?
#
loop_
_entity_poly.entity_id
_entity_poly.type
_entity_poly.pdbx_seq_one_letter_code
_entity_poly.pdbx_strand_id
1 'polypeptide(L)'
;MSVETKPRKRVRVIAGDVYAVPLDAEHQSFGYIRAYRDVDIAVLPVLSKGRILSITQISTLNSVLDVFLFQEAIREGRWPRVGNVPFEDDASAWAPPRKQVAAIRPDVRMVVFQGHFIPAAKFGQYDNLPEFRKFDENDVIEEILRRSGDFLVFDS
;
A
#
# COMPACT_ATOMS: atom_id res chain seq x y z
N MET A 1 19.99 22.29 28.04
CA MET A 1 20.70 21.63 26.93
C MET A 1 19.65 21.15 25.95
N SER A 2 19.45 21.87 24.84
CA SER A 2 18.50 21.49 23.80
C SER A 2 19.21 20.52 22.86
N VAL A 3 18.74 19.28 22.79
CA VAL A 3 19.24 18.32 21.81
C VAL A 3 18.65 18.72 20.46
N GLU A 4 19.45 19.37 19.62
CA GLU A 4 19.12 19.56 18.21
C GLU A 4 19.06 18.18 17.54
N THR A 5 17.86 17.64 17.38
CA THR A 5 17.64 16.46 16.56
C THR A 5 17.83 16.85 15.10
N LYS A 6 18.96 16.43 14.50
CA LYS A 6 19.17 16.54 13.05
C LYS A 6 17.94 15.94 12.32
N PRO A 7 17.37 16.64 11.32
CA PRO A 7 16.23 16.11 10.59
C PRO A 7 16.62 14.77 9.94
N ARG A 8 15.93 13.69 10.31
CA ARG A 8 16.11 12.38 9.70
C ARG A 8 15.87 12.52 8.19
N LYS A 9 16.82 12.05 7.38
CA LYS A 9 16.72 12.06 5.92
C LYS A 9 15.52 11.21 5.52
N ARG A 10 14.46 11.84 5.01
CA ARG A 10 13.24 11.15 4.56
C ARG A 10 13.61 10.11 3.49
N VAL A 11 13.13 8.88 3.67
CA VAL A 11 13.31 7.81 2.69
C VAL A 11 12.49 8.15 1.45
N ARG A 12 13.12 8.08 0.27
CA ARG A 12 12.42 8.23 -1.02
C ARG A 12 11.76 6.89 -1.36
N VAL A 13 10.46 6.92 -1.62
CA VAL A 13 9.70 5.76 -2.12
C VAL A 13 9.82 5.70 -3.63
N ILE A 14 10.07 4.51 -4.17
CA ILE A 14 10.17 4.24 -5.61
C ILE A 14 9.07 3.25 -5.98
N ALA A 15 8.44 3.46 -7.15
CA ALA A 15 7.47 2.52 -7.68
C ALA A 15 8.04 1.09 -7.71
N GLY A 16 7.27 0.14 -7.19
CA GLY A 16 7.65 -1.26 -7.10
C GLY A 16 8.42 -1.60 -5.81
N ASP A 17 8.80 -0.62 -4.99
CA ASP A 17 9.44 -0.92 -3.71
C ASP A 17 8.50 -1.75 -2.82
N VAL A 18 9.04 -2.81 -2.24
CA VAL A 18 8.31 -3.69 -1.32
C VAL A 18 8.78 -3.39 0.09
N TYR A 19 7.83 -3.26 1.01
CA TYR A 19 8.08 -3.02 2.43
C TYR A 19 7.43 -4.12 3.27
N ALA A 20 8.12 -4.48 4.34
CA ALA A 20 7.58 -5.33 5.40
C ALA A 20 6.83 -4.43 6.40
N VAL A 21 5.56 -4.76 6.64
CA VAL A 21 4.70 -4.10 7.61
C VAL A 21 4.72 -4.93 8.89
N PRO A 22 5.32 -4.46 10.00
CA PRO A 22 5.25 -5.15 11.28
C PRO A 22 3.79 -5.24 11.75
N LEU A 23 3.36 -6.43 12.16
CA LEU A 23 1.98 -6.69 12.60
C LEU A 23 1.85 -6.89 14.11
N ASP A 24 2.96 -6.95 14.82
CA ASP A 24 3.05 -7.04 16.27
C ASP A 24 4.17 -6.14 16.80
N ALA A 25 4.12 -5.84 18.10
CA ALA A 25 5.06 -4.92 18.75
C ALA A 25 6.48 -5.51 18.81
N GLU A 26 6.58 -6.84 18.90
CA GLU A 26 7.82 -7.60 18.95
C GLU A 26 8.50 -7.72 17.58
N HIS A 27 7.86 -7.26 16.50
CA HIS A 27 8.30 -7.37 15.11
C HIS A 27 8.62 -8.82 14.71
N GLN A 28 7.78 -9.76 15.16
CA GLN A 28 7.90 -11.17 14.84
C GLN A 28 7.04 -11.57 13.65
N SER A 29 5.96 -10.83 13.37
CA SER A 29 5.06 -11.09 12.24
C SER A 29 5.04 -9.92 11.28
N PHE A 30 5.05 -10.22 9.98
CA PHE A 30 5.08 -9.21 8.93
C PHE A 30 4.04 -9.48 7.86
N GLY A 31 3.32 -8.43 7.46
CA GLY A 31 2.65 -8.34 6.18
C GLY A 31 3.51 -7.62 5.16
N TYR A 32 3.07 -7.57 3.91
CA TYR A 32 3.86 -6.98 2.82
C TYR A 32 3.02 -6.09 1.94
N ILE A 33 3.61 -4.95 1.57
CA ILE A 33 3.03 -4.01 0.63
C ILE A 33 4.00 -3.69 -0.50
N ARG A 34 3.48 -3.34 -1.67
CA ARG A 34 4.25 -2.85 -2.81
C ARG A 34 3.80 -1.43 -3.15
N ALA A 35 4.72 -0.49 -3.27
CA ALA A 35 4.42 0.89 -3.62
C ALA A 35 4.07 1.02 -5.11
N TYR A 36 3.01 1.77 -5.41
CA TYR A 36 2.76 2.29 -6.75
C TYR A 36 3.62 3.54 -7.01
N ARG A 37 3.43 4.16 -8.17
CA ARG A 37 4.10 5.40 -8.56
C ARG A 37 3.78 6.58 -7.66
N ASP A 38 2.53 6.69 -7.26
CA ASP A 38 2.06 7.72 -6.36
C ASP A 38 2.06 7.20 -4.91
N VAL A 39 1.19 7.76 -4.08
CA VAL A 39 1.11 7.40 -2.66
C VAL A 39 0.32 6.11 -2.42
N ASP A 40 -0.26 5.52 -3.47
CA ASP A 40 -0.95 4.25 -3.34
C ASP A 40 0.00 3.08 -3.08
N ILE A 41 -0.52 2.06 -2.42
CA ILE A 41 0.14 0.78 -2.19
C ILE A 41 -0.78 -0.38 -2.55
N ALA A 42 -0.16 -1.49 -2.95
CA ALA A 42 -0.79 -2.80 -3.08
C ALA A 42 -0.49 -3.63 -1.82
N VAL A 43 -1.51 -4.21 -1.20
CA VAL A 43 -1.38 -5.20 -0.14
C VAL A 43 -1.18 -6.58 -0.77
N LEU A 44 -0.11 -7.26 -0.38
CA LEU A 44 0.24 -8.58 -0.91
C LEU A 44 -0.30 -9.70 0.00
N PRO A 45 -0.83 -10.80 -0.56
CA PRO A 45 -1.49 -11.87 0.20
C PRO A 45 -0.50 -12.85 0.83
N VAL A 46 0.46 -12.32 1.58
CA VAL A 46 1.49 -13.12 2.25
C VAL A 46 1.82 -12.55 3.62
N LEU A 47 2.02 -13.45 4.57
CA LEU A 47 2.49 -13.19 5.91
C LEU A 47 3.77 -13.99 6.16
N SER A 48 4.60 -13.48 7.05
CA SER A 48 5.71 -14.27 7.60
C SER A 48 5.83 -14.11 9.10
N LYS A 49 6.33 -15.17 9.75
CA LYS A 49 6.65 -15.18 11.17
C LYS A 49 8.13 -15.49 11.39
N GLY A 50 8.72 -14.84 12.39
CA GLY A 50 10.12 -14.99 12.81
C GLY A 50 11.16 -14.35 11.89
N ARG A 51 10.79 -13.95 10.66
CA ARG A 51 11.69 -13.28 9.71
C ARG A 51 10.94 -12.47 8.65
N ILE A 52 11.67 -11.55 8.03
CA ILE A 52 11.26 -10.89 6.78
C ILE A 52 11.56 -11.81 5.59
N LEU A 53 10.62 -11.92 4.65
CA LEU A 53 10.77 -12.68 3.41
C LEU A 53 11.71 -11.97 2.44
N SER A 54 12.42 -12.73 1.62
CA SER A 54 13.22 -12.15 0.53
C SER A 54 12.32 -11.69 -0.61
N ILE A 55 12.83 -10.76 -1.42
CA ILE A 55 12.09 -10.26 -2.59
C ILE A 55 11.68 -11.37 -3.56
N THR A 56 12.52 -12.40 -3.71
CA THR A 56 12.25 -13.57 -4.57
C THR A 56 11.06 -14.42 -4.09
N GLN A 57 10.75 -14.39 -2.79
CA GLN A 57 9.58 -15.08 -2.23
C GLN A 57 8.28 -14.30 -2.47
N ILE A 58 8.38 -13.00 -2.79
CA ILE A 58 7.24 -12.07 -2.89
C ILE A 58 6.95 -11.70 -4.35
N SER A 59 7.94 -11.77 -5.24
CA SER A 59 7.92 -11.12 -6.56
C SER A 59 6.82 -11.59 -7.52
N THR A 60 6.22 -12.74 -7.28
CA THR A 60 5.17 -13.33 -8.14
C THR A 60 3.75 -13.07 -7.61
N LEU A 61 3.62 -12.41 -6.45
CA LEU A 61 2.33 -12.19 -5.81
C LEU A 61 1.61 -10.99 -6.41
N ASN A 62 0.32 -11.16 -6.65
CA ASN A 62 -0.58 -10.09 -7.07
C ASN A 62 -1.23 -9.41 -5.86
N SER A 63 -1.61 -8.14 -6.03
CA SER A 63 -2.34 -7.39 -5.03
C SER A 63 -3.70 -8.04 -4.71
N VAL A 64 -4.08 -8.05 -3.44
CA VAL A 64 -5.47 -8.33 -3.02
C VAL A 64 -6.24 -7.07 -2.67
N LEU A 65 -5.56 -5.94 -2.58
CA LEU A 65 -6.14 -4.66 -2.22
C LEU A 65 -5.18 -3.51 -2.55
N ASP A 66 -5.69 -2.51 -3.26
CA ASP A 66 -4.98 -1.26 -3.54
C ASP A 66 -5.60 -0.07 -2.78
N VAL A 67 -4.81 0.61 -1.97
CA VAL A 67 -5.26 1.74 -1.11
C VAL A 67 -4.33 2.93 -1.22
N PHE A 68 -4.88 4.11 -0.97
CA PHE A 68 -4.08 5.30 -0.71
C PHE A 68 -3.50 5.19 0.69
N LEU A 69 -2.19 5.39 0.84
CA LEU A 69 -1.51 5.33 2.14
C LEU A 69 -0.92 6.69 2.51
N PHE A 70 -1.17 7.13 3.75
CA PHE A 70 -0.34 8.14 4.40
C PHE A 70 1.03 7.51 4.75
N GLN A 71 2.07 7.85 3.99
CA GLN A 71 3.35 7.11 3.92
C GLN A 71 4.36 7.46 5.04
N GLU A 72 3.93 7.97 6.19
CA GLU A 72 4.79 8.37 7.31
C GLU A 72 5.69 7.21 7.76
N ALA A 73 5.11 6.03 7.98
CA ALA A 73 5.85 4.85 8.43
C ALA A 73 6.97 4.45 7.47
N ILE A 74 6.74 4.56 6.16
CA ILE A 74 7.75 4.28 5.13
C ILE A 74 8.84 5.37 5.13
N ARG A 75 8.43 6.65 5.12
CA ARG A 75 9.34 7.80 5.01
C ARG A 75 10.24 7.95 6.23
N GLU A 76 9.77 7.51 7.39
CA GLU A 76 10.52 7.46 8.66
C GLU A 76 11.37 6.19 8.82
N GLY A 77 11.22 5.22 7.89
CA GLY A 77 11.95 3.95 7.93
C GLY A 77 11.45 2.98 8.99
N ARG A 78 10.23 3.16 9.50
CA ARG A 78 9.60 2.23 10.46
C ARG A 78 9.16 0.93 9.79
N TRP A 79 8.82 0.98 8.51
CA TRP A 79 8.58 -0.22 7.69
C TRP A 79 9.85 -0.55 6.88
N PRO A 80 10.54 -1.66 7.16
CA PRO A 80 11.77 -2.01 6.46
C PRO A 80 11.53 -2.26 4.97
N ARG A 81 12.38 -1.69 4.12
CA ARG A 81 12.38 -1.97 2.68
C ARG A 81 13.00 -3.34 2.42
N VAL A 82 12.24 -4.22 1.76
CA VAL A 82 12.66 -5.58 1.39
C VAL A 82 13.43 -5.59 0.08
N GLY A 83 12.96 -4.83 -0.90
CA GLY A 83 13.50 -4.84 -2.26
C GLY A 83 12.63 -4.04 -3.22
N ASN A 84 12.77 -4.31 -4.52
CA ASN A 84 11.93 -3.73 -5.56
C ASN A 84 11.46 -4.84 -6.49
N VAL A 85 10.17 -4.86 -6.77
CA VAL A 85 9.56 -5.62 -7.87
C VAL A 85 9.15 -4.58 -8.92
N PRO A 86 9.89 -4.43 -10.02
CA PRO A 86 9.56 -3.46 -11.06
C PRO A 86 8.20 -3.75 -11.69
N PHE A 87 7.51 -2.70 -12.11
CA PHE A 87 6.33 -2.84 -12.96
C PHE A 87 6.76 -3.14 -14.40
N GLU A 88 5.93 -3.86 -15.15
CA GLU A 88 6.23 -4.26 -16.52
C GLU A 88 6.30 -3.06 -17.46
N ASP A 89 5.48 -2.04 -17.19
CA ASP A 89 5.40 -0.82 -17.96
C ASP A 89 5.00 0.40 -17.09
N ASP A 90 4.95 1.56 -17.74
CA ASP A 90 4.58 2.83 -17.10
C ASP A 90 3.14 2.84 -16.56
N ALA A 91 2.23 2.18 -17.27
CA ALA A 91 0.80 2.19 -16.98
C ALA A 91 0.47 1.33 -15.75
N SER A 92 1.07 0.15 -15.66
CA SER A 92 0.93 -0.80 -14.54
C SER A 92 1.56 -0.28 -13.24
N ALA A 93 2.43 0.73 -13.31
CA ALA A 93 2.98 1.40 -12.13
C ALA A 93 1.96 2.29 -11.39
N TRP A 94 0.77 2.49 -11.93
CA TRP A 94 -0.33 3.20 -11.27
C TRP A 94 -1.30 2.21 -10.65
N ALA A 95 -1.91 2.59 -9.52
CA ALA A 95 -2.98 1.80 -8.93
C ALA A 95 -4.21 1.71 -9.88
N PRO A 96 -4.98 0.62 -9.83
CA PRO A 96 -6.21 0.47 -10.59
C PRO A 96 -7.23 1.59 -10.30
N PRO A 97 -8.15 1.87 -11.25
CA PRO A 97 -9.18 2.87 -11.07
C PRO A 97 -10.08 2.53 -9.88
N ARG A 98 -10.33 3.52 -9.02
CA ARG A 98 -11.19 3.38 -7.83
C ARG A 98 -12.23 4.49 -7.78
N LYS A 99 -13.43 4.16 -7.33
CA LYS A 99 -14.52 5.14 -7.17
C LYS A 99 -14.39 5.90 -5.87
N GLN A 100 -14.54 7.22 -5.94
CA GLN A 100 -14.64 8.10 -4.79
C GLN A 100 -16.02 8.78 -4.80
N VAL A 101 -16.71 8.71 -3.66
CA VAL A 101 -17.90 9.50 -3.38
C VAL A 101 -17.52 10.49 -2.28
N ALA A 102 -17.75 11.79 -2.50
CA ALA A 102 -17.59 12.76 -1.44
C ALA A 102 -18.75 12.61 -0.45
N ALA A 103 -18.47 12.38 0.84
CA ALA A 103 -19.52 12.21 1.85
C ALA A 103 -20.48 13.42 1.93
N ILE A 104 -19.96 14.63 1.71
CA ILE A 104 -20.73 15.89 1.77
C ILE A 104 -21.47 16.17 0.45
N ARG A 105 -21.05 15.56 -0.66
CA ARG A 105 -21.58 15.77 -2.01
C ARG A 105 -21.68 14.43 -2.74
N PRO A 106 -22.63 13.56 -2.34
CA PRO A 106 -22.78 12.22 -2.94
C PRO A 106 -23.19 12.27 -4.41
N ASP A 107 -23.72 13.42 -4.87
CA ASP A 107 -23.99 13.71 -6.27
C ASP A 107 -22.70 13.82 -7.11
N VAL A 108 -21.57 14.15 -6.48
CA VAL A 108 -20.27 14.27 -7.13
C VAL A 108 -19.56 12.91 -7.10
N ARG A 109 -19.74 12.16 -8.18
CA ARG A 109 -19.11 10.86 -8.41
C ARG A 109 -17.83 11.02 -9.22
N MET A 110 -16.70 10.68 -8.61
CA MET A 110 -15.37 10.79 -9.23
C MET A 110 -14.64 9.45 -9.22
N VAL A 111 -13.80 9.23 -10.22
CA VAL A 111 -12.88 8.09 -10.30
C VAL A 111 -11.47 8.60 -10.10
N VAL A 112 -10.72 7.97 -9.21
CA VAL A 112 -9.28 8.18 -9.08
C VAL A 112 -8.60 7.22 -10.05
N PHE A 113 -7.89 7.77 -11.03
CA PHE A 113 -7.16 6.98 -12.03
C PHE A 113 -5.89 7.72 -12.45
N GLN A 114 -4.74 7.06 -12.32
CA GLN A 114 -3.42 7.59 -12.69
C GLN A 114 -3.13 8.99 -12.13
N GLY A 115 -3.41 9.22 -10.84
CA GLY A 115 -3.20 10.52 -10.19
C GLY A 115 -4.23 11.60 -10.52
N HIS A 116 -5.27 11.29 -11.29
CA HIS A 116 -6.31 12.23 -11.69
C HIS A 116 -7.67 11.89 -11.09
N PHE A 117 -8.45 12.93 -10.83
CA PHE A 117 -9.88 12.81 -10.50
C PHE A 117 -10.70 13.01 -11.78
N ILE A 118 -11.33 11.94 -12.25
CA ILE A 118 -12.11 11.91 -13.48
C ILE A 118 -13.61 11.83 -13.14
N PRO A 119 -14.48 12.69 -13.68
CA PRO A 119 -15.92 12.57 -13.48
C PRO A 119 -16.45 11.20 -13.93
N ALA A 120 -17.32 10.58 -13.14
CA ALA A 120 -17.88 9.25 -13.43
C ALA A 120 -18.52 9.16 -14.83
N ALA A 121 -19.21 10.22 -15.26
CA ALA A 121 -19.83 10.31 -16.58
C ALA A 121 -18.82 10.25 -17.74
N LYS A 122 -17.55 10.65 -17.50
CA LYS A 122 -16.48 10.58 -18.50
C LYS A 122 -15.71 9.26 -18.46
N PHE A 123 -15.53 8.68 -17.27
CA PHE A 123 -14.80 7.43 -17.12
C PHE A 123 -15.61 6.21 -17.60
N GLY A 124 -16.93 6.19 -17.30
CA GLY A 124 -17.77 5.02 -17.51
C GLY A 124 -17.56 3.94 -16.43
N GLN A 125 -18.40 2.91 -16.37
CA GLN A 125 -18.24 1.73 -15.49
C GLN A 125 -18.08 1.99 -13.97
N TYR A 126 -18.41 3.20 -13.49
CA TYR A 126 -18.19 3.61 -12.10
C TYR A 126 -18.67 2.61 -11.06
N ASP A 127 -19.87 2.05 -11.24
CA ASP A 127 -20.51 1.18 -10.26
C ASP A 127 -19.76 -0.14 -10.04
N ASN A 128 -18.98 -0.57 -11.03
CA ASN A 128 -18.17 -1.78 -10.99
C ASN A 128 -16.79 -1.55 -10.35
N LEU A 129 -16.42 -0.30 -10.07
CA LEU A 129 -15.11 0.00 -9.51
C LEU A 129 -15.07 -0.24 -7.99
N PRO A 130 -13.93 -0.70 -7.45
CA PRO A 130 -13.70 -0.75 -6.02
C PRO A 130 -13.66 0.64 -5.41
N GLU A 131 -13.99 0.75 -4.12
CA GLU A 131 -13.96 2.03 -3.40
C GLU A 131 -12.53 2.53 -3.18
N PHE A 132 -12.35 3.84 -3.35
CA PHE A 132 -11.14 4.54 -2.99
C PHE A 132 -11.07 4.69 -1.46
N ARG A 133 -10.13 3.97 -0.86
CA ARG A 133 -9.89 3.98 0.59
C ARG A 133 -8.58 4.68 0.91
N LYS A 134 -8.62 5.57 1.90
CA LYS A 134 -7.46 6.27 2.45
C LYS A 134 -7.12 5.66 3.79
N PHE A 135 -5.93 5.10 3.89
CA PHE A 135 -5.45 4.39 5.06
C PHE A 135 -4.28 5.16 5.68
N ASP A 136 -4.25 5.17 7.00
CA ASP A 136 -3.01 5.34 7.74
C ASP A 136 -2.32 3.98 7.97
N GLU A 137 -1.27 3.98 8.79
CA GLU A 137 -0.54 2.75 9.14
C GLU A 137 -1.39 1.73 9.88
N ASN A 138 -2.22 2.16 10.84
CA ASN A 138 -3.04 1.25 11.63
C ASN A 138 -4.12 0.62 10.74
N ASP A 139 -4.73 1.40 9.85
CA ASP A 139 -5.72 0.88 8.89
C ASP A 139 -5.12 -0.24 8.01
N VAL A 140 -3.86 -0.09 7.55
CA VAL A 140 -3.16 -1.13 6.78
C VAL A 140 -2.92 -2.37 7.63
N ILE A 141 -2.43 -2.21 8.87
CA ILE A 141 -2.15 -3.33 9.78
C ILE A 141 -3.45 -4.10 10.08
N GLU A 142 -4.52 -3.39 10.45
CA GLU A 142 -5.82 -3.98 10.74
C GLU A 142 -6.40 -4.72 9.53
N GLU A 143 -6.30 -4.13 8.33
CA GLU A 143 -6.81 -4.76 7.11
C GLU A 143 -6.01 -6.02 6.72
N ILE A 144 -4.68 -6.02 6.91
CA ILE A 144 -3.84 -7.21 6.73
C ILE A 144 -4.26 -8.30 7.73
N LEU A 145 -4.38 -7.95 9.02
CA LEU A 145 -4.78 -8.89 10.06
C LEU A 145 -6.18 -9.46 9.82
N ARG A 146 -7.13 -8.62 9.40
CA ARG A 146 -8.51 -9.02 9.07
C ARG A 146 -8.56 -10.03 7.91
N ARG A 147 -7.62 -9.94 6.96
CA ARG A 147 -7.53 -10.83 5.79
C ARG A 147 -6.57 -12.00 5.98
N SER A 148 -5.90 -12.09 7.12
CA SER A 148 -4.82 -13.05 7.37
C SER A 148 -5.20 -14.51 7.10
N GLY A 149 -6.46 -14.89 7.31
CA GLY A 149 -6.97 -16.23 7.02
C GLY A 149 -6.93 -16.63 5.55
N ASP A 150 -6.85 -15.67 4.62
CA ASP A 150 -6.80 -15.90 3.17
C ASP A 150 -5.37 -15.77 2.62
N PHE A 151 -4.38 -15.45 3.46
CA PHE A 151 -3.01 -15.15 3.03
C PHE A 151 -2.11 -16.39 3.12
N LEU A 152 -1.09 -16.46 2.26
CA LEU A 152 -0.03 -17.45 2.38
C LEU A 152 0.80 -17.15 3.64
N VAL A 153 1.07 -18.15 4.47
CA VAL A 153 1.84 -17.98 5.71
C VAL A 153 3.17 -18.71 5.61
N PHE A 154 4.26 -17.99 5.83
CA PHE A 154 5.60 -18.55 5.94
C PHE A 154 6.08 -18.47 7.39
N ASP A 155 6.07 -19.61 8.06
CA ASP A 155 6.69 -19.77 9.36
C ASP A 155 8.16 -20.18 9.20
N SER A 156 8.99 -19.78 10.17
CA SER A 156 10.42 -20.13 10.21
C SER A 156 10.71 -21.14 11.32
#